data_AF-A0A100HQM2-F1
#
_entry.id   AF-A0A100HQM2-F1
#
_cell.length_a   1.000
_cell.length_b   1.000
_cell.length_c   1.000
_cell.angle_alpha   90.00
_cell.angle_beta   90.00
_cell.angle_gamma   90.00
#
_symmetry.space_group_name_H-M   'P 1'
#
loop_
_entity.id
_entity.type
_entity.pdbx_description
1 polymer ?
#
loop_
_entity_poly.entity_id
_entity_poly.type
_entity_poly.pdbx_seq_one_letter_code
_entity_poly.pdbx_strand_id
1 'polypeptide(L)'
;MTRLLAALLVLLTACAPLVQVAQPDERATLTRAGLSVTLTNPGPDALTGDPSRAGDGVALTVQGVGLVPDAQAAQWCRAATSTSWACTLPDLPVGTSRRVTFTAGTLLDAAAFGYRPSLGARPVLIWLQ
;
A
#
# COMPACT_ATOMS: atom_id res chain seq x y z
N MET A 1 -51.47 -28.35 -28.06
CA MET A 1 -51.90 -27.67 -26.82
C MET A 1 -50.65 -27.48 -25.95
N THR A 2 -49.85 -26.44 -26.15
CA THR A 2 -49.91 -25.08 -25.55
C THR A 2 -49.22 -24.99 -24.18
N ARG A 3 -48.38 -23.93 -24.02
CA ARG A 3 -47.61 -23.42 -22.84
C ARG A 3 -46.15 -23.92 -22.84
N LEU A 4 -45.10 -23.19 -23.27
CA LEU A 4 -44.76 -21.75 -23.23
C LEU A 4 -44.70 -21.18 -21.80
N LEU A 5 -43.53 -20.60 -21.48
CA LEU A 5 -43.11 -19.82 -20.31
C LEU A 5 -42.49 -20.55 -19.09
N ALA A 6 -41.15 -20.48 -19.03
CA ALA A 6 -40.41 -19.86 -17.92
C ALA A 6 -38.95 -19.68 -18.40
N ALA A 7 -38.64 -18.61 -19.13
CA ALA A 7 -38.24 -17.33 -18.56
C ALA A 7 -37.14 -17.54 -17.48
N LEU A 8 -35.87 -17.45 -17.88
CA LEU A 8 -35.09 -16.23 -17.65
C LEU A 8 -34.95 -15.94 -16.14
N LEU A 9 -34.06 -16.67 -15.45
CA LEU A 9 -33.62 -16.31 -14.11
C LEU A 9 -32.09 -16.15 -14.08
N VAL A 10 -31.70 -14.88 -13.90
CA VAL A 10 -30.45 -14.40 -13.31
C VAL A 10 -29.21 -14.42 -14.21
N LEU A 11 -29.24 -13.55 -15.22
CA LEU A 11 -28.11 -12.64 -15.43
C LEU A 11 -27.97 -11.72 -14.19
N LEU A 12 -26.73 -11.36 -13.83
CA LEU A 12 -26.31 -10.36 -12.83
C LEU A 12 -25.90 -10.91 -11.45
N THR A 13 -24.85 -11.73 -11.38
CA THR A 13 -23.91 -11.62 -10.26
C THR A 13 -22.70 -10.83 -10.73
N ALA A 14 -22.79 -9.54 -10.43
CA ALA A 14 -21.74 -8.57 -10.18
C ALA A 14 -20.33 -8.91 -10.71
N CYS A 15 -19.80 -7.97 -11.48
CA CYS A 15 -18.39 -7.64 -11.48
C CYS A 15 -17.92 -7.49 -10.02
N ALA A 16 -17.54 -8.58 -9.36
CA ALA A 16 -16.72 -8.49 -8.17
C ALA A 16 -15.39 -7.92 -8.68
N PRO A 17 -14.94 -6.76 -8.18
CA PRO A 17 -13.60 -6.29 -8.50
C PRO A 17 -12.67 -7.44 -8.12
N LEU A 18 -11.95 -7.90 -9.14
CA LEU A 18 -10.92 -8.91 -9.10
C LEU A 18 -10.19 -8.83 -7.77
N VAL A 19 -10.35 -9.88 -6.96
CA VAL A 19 -9.29 -10.43 -6.13
C VAL A 19 -8.42 -9.32 -5.54
N GLN A 20 -8.93 -8.62 -4.52
CA GLN A 20 -8.03 -8.21 -3.46
C GLN A 20 -7.32 -9.50 -3.05
N VAL A 21 -6.05 -9.64 -3.40
CA VAL A 21 -5.17 -10.64 -2.82
C VAL A 21 -5.08 -10.23 -1.36
N ALA A 22 -6.14 -10.55 -0.59
CA ALA A 22 -6.16 -10.43 0.83
C ALA A 22 -5.04 -11.35 1.27
N GLN A 23 -3.92 -10.75 1.64
CA GLN A 23 -2.81 -11.46 2.24
C GLN A 23 -3.32 -11.77 3.64
N PRO A 24 -3.88 -12.96 3.88
CA PRO A 24 -4.81 -13.17 5.00
C PRO A 24 -4.13 -12.99 6.36
N ASP A 25 -2.80 -13.08 6.38
CA ASP A 25 -1.95 -12.90 7.55
C ASP A 25 -1.23 -11.54 7.59
N GLU A 26 -1.40 -10.69 6.57
CA GLU A 26 -0.81 -9.35 6.57
C GLU A 26 -1.63 -8.42 7.46
N ARG A 27 -0.91 -7.70 8.33
CA ARG A 27 -1.53 -6.81 9.33
C ARG A 27 -1.00 -5.38 9.24
N ALA A 28 0.00 -5.13 8.42
CA ALA A 28 0.51 -3.79 8.20
C ALA A 28 -0.56 -2.92 7.54
N THR A 29 -0.58 -1.66 7.97
CA THR A 29 -1.57 -0.69 7.52
C THR A 29 -0.87 0.55 7.01
N LEU A 30 -1.48 1.19 6.02
CA LEU A 30 -1.10 2.49 5.52
C LEU A 30 -2.29 3.41 5.70
N THR A 31 -2.14 4.45 6.52
CA THR A 31 -3.25 5.38 6.84
C THR A 31 -2.89 6.81 6.51
N ARG A 32 -3.88 7.63 6.18
CA ARG A 32 -3.71 9.07 5.88
C ARG A 32 -4.18 9.93 7.04
N ALA A 33 -3.38 10.94 7.37
CA ALA A 33 -3.77 12.06 8.22
C ALA A 33 -3.31 13.37 7.57
N GLY A 34 -4.24 14.09 6.96
CA GLY A 34 -3.93 15.27 6.14
C GLY A 34 -2.99 14.92 4.99
N LEU A 35 -1.85 15.62 4.90
CA LEU A 35 -0.78 15.37 3.92
C LEU A 35 0.30 14.39 4.42
N SER A 36 -0.03 13.59 5.43
CA SER A 36 0.85 12.54 5.93
C SER A 36 0.28 11.16 5.64
N VAL A 37 1.15 10.22 5.30
CA VAL A 37 0.85 8.79 5.28
C VAL A 37 1.68 8.08 6.35
N THR A 38 1.06 7.18 7.10
CA THR A 38 1.73 6.42 8.16
C THR A 38 1.63 4.93 7.87
N LEU A 39 2.78 4.31 7.66
CA LEU A 39 2.94 2.87 7.54
C LEU A 39 3.17 2.28 8.93
N THR A 40 2.35 1.32 9.34
CA THR A 40 2.44 0.66 10.66
C THR A 40 2.67 -0.83 10.48
N ASN A 41 3.60 -1.42 11.23
CA ASN A 41 3.87 -2.86 11.22
C ASN A 41 3.50 -3.51 12.56
N PRO A 42 2.27 -4.06 12.69
CA PRO A 42 1.88 -4.89 13.83
C PRO A 42 2.11 -6.39 13.56
N GLY A 43 2.80 -6.75 12.47
CA GLY A 43 3.08 -8.14 12.11
C GLY A 43 4.14 -8.80 13.00
N PRO A 44 4.39 -10.11 12.81
CA PRO A 44 5.26 -10.90 13.68
C PRO A 44 6.77 -10.62 13.49
N ASP A 45 7.15 -9.99 12.38
CA ASP A 45 8.54 -9.68 12.00
C ASP A 45 8.65 -8.30 11.33
N ALA A 46 9.88 -7.86 11.06
CA ALA A 46 10.14 -6.60 10.39
C ALA A 46 9.62 -6.62 8.94
N LEU A 47 9.09 -5.48 8.48
CA LEU A 47 8.78 -5.26 7.07
C LEU A 47 10.00 -4.66 6.39
N THR A 48 10.45 -5.29 5.31
CA THR A 48 11.72 -4.99 4.59
C THR A 48 11.47 -4.82 3.09
N GLY A 49 12.45 -4.33 2.34
CA GLY A 49 12.42 -4.17 0.87
C GLY A 49 12.87 -5.41 0.09
N ASP A 50 13.86 -6.14 0.59
CA ASP A 50 14.33 -7.42 0.06
C ASP A 50 14.72 -8.33 1.23
N PRO A 51 14.05 -9.48 1.42
CA PRO A 51 14.31 -10.37 2.55
C PRO A 51 15.68 -11.04 2.47
N SER A 52 16.38 -10.96 1.33
CA SER A 52 17.73 -11.48 1.13
C SER A 52 18.84 -10.44 1.36
N ARG A 53 18.49 -9.15 1.51
CA ARG A 53 19.45 -8.06 1.69
C ARG A 53 19.10 -7.22 2.90
N ALA A 54 19.92 -7.33 3.95
CA ALA A 54 19.75 -6.51 5.14
C ALA A 54 19.85 -5.02 4.82
N GLY A 55 18.90 -4.22 5.31
CA GLY A 55 18.86 -2.78 5.12
C GLY A 55 18.27 -2.32 3.78
N ASP A 56 17.79 -3.24 2.93
CA ASP A 56 16.95 -2.84 1.81
C ASP A 56 15.54 -2.52 2.32
N GLY A 57 15.11 -1.29 2.09
CA GLY A 57 14.00 -0.68 2.79
C GLY A 57 12.64 -0.83 2.10
N VAL A 58 11.55 -0.60 2.83
CA VAL A 58 10.19 -0.70 2.30
C VAL A 58 9.95 0.36 1.21
N ALA A 59 9.45 -0.07 0.06
CA ALA A 59 9.07 0.85 -1.01
C ALA A 59 7.70 1.46 -0.71
N LEU A 60 7.57 2.78 -0.80
CA LEU A 60 6.31 3.51 -0.67
C LEU A 60 6.13 4.39 -1.90
N THR A 61 4.98 4.28 -2.56
CA THR A 61 4.55 5.22 -3.59
C THR A 61 3.49 6.13 -3.03
N VAL A 62 3.62 7.43 -3.25
CA VAL A 62 2.61 8.44 -2.90
C VAL A 62 2.17 9.17 -4.15
N GLN A 63 0.88 9.20 -4.42
CA GLN A 63 0.27 9.91 -5.53
C GLN A 63 -0.34 11.23 -5.05
N GLY A 64 -0.09 12.30 -5.79
CA GLY A 64 -0.62 13.61 -5.45
C GLY A 64 -0.10 14.73 -6.32
N VAL A 65 -0.83 15.84 -6.34
CA VAL A 65 -0.52 17.02 -7.16
C VAL A 65 0.10 18.11 -6.28
N GLY A 66 1.21 18.69 -6.73
CA GLY A 66 1.88 19.78 -6.02
C GLY A 66 2.44 19.38 -4.65
N LEU A 67 2.68 18.09 -4.43
CA LEU A 67 3.23 17.58 -3.17
C LEU A 67 4.67 18.07 -2.97
N VAL A 68 4.94 18.60 -1.77
CA VAL A 68 6.28 19.03 -1.34
C VAL A 68 6.63 18.27 -0.05
N PRO A 69 7.66 17.42 -0.03
CA PRO A 69 8.02 16.66 1.17
C PRO A 69 8.59 17.59 2.24
N ASP A 70 8.38 17.25 3.51
CA ASP A 70 9.14 17.86 4.58
C ASP A 70 10.62 17.40 4.56
N ALA A 71 11.44 17.94 5.46
CA ALA A 71 12.87 17.64 5.52
C ALA A 71 13.18 16.14 5.75
N GLN A 72 12.31 15.42 6.47
CA GLN A 72 12.51 14.00 6.75
C GLN A 72 12.07 13.15 5.56
N ALA A 73 10.88 13.41 5.01
CA ALA A 73 10.38 12.76 3.81
C ALA A 73 11.33 12.97 2.62
N ALA A 74 11.97 14.13 2.52
CA ALA A 74 12.96 14.41 1.47
C ALA A 74 14.22 13.52 1.55
N GLN A 75 14.51 12.89 2.69
CA GLN A 75 15.61 11.92 2.81
C GLN A 75 15.26 10.57 2.18
N TRP A 76 13.98 10.23 2.09
CA TRP A 76 13.50 8.92 1.64
C TRP A 76 12.83 8.98 0.28
N CYS A 77 12.24 10.12 -0.07
CA CYS A 77 11.35 10.27 -1.21
C CYS A 77 11.99 11.09 -2.33
N ARG A 78 11.79 10.64 -3.56
CA ARG A 78 12.13 11.37 -4.78
C ARG A 78 10.90 11.45 -5.68
N ALA A 79 10.76 12.57 -6.39
CA ALA A 79 9.73 12.70 -7.40
C ALA A 79 9.97 11.65 -8.50
N ALA A 80 8.96 10.81 -8.76
CA ALA A 80 8.98 9.81 -9.82
C ALA A 80 8.29 10.35 -11.09
N THR A 81 7.22 11.11 -10.91
CA THR A 81 6.54 11.87 -11.97
C THR A 81 6.10 13.24 -11.41
N SER A 82 5.45 14.06 -12.23
CA SER A 82 4.81 15.30 -11.76
C SER A 82 3.68 15.09 -10.75
N THR A 83 3.17 13.85 -10.63
CA THR A 83 2.04 13.50 -9.77
C THR A 83 2.36 12.36 -8.81
N SER A 84 3.62 11.93 -8.70
CA SER A 84 3.99 10.79 -7.86
C SER A 84 5.37 10.91 -7.24
N TRP A 85 5.49 10.35 -6.05
CA TRP A 85 6.73 10.23 -5.28
C TRP A 85 7.02 8.75 -5.03
N ALA A 86 8.26 8.36 -5.29
CA ALA A 86 8.80 7.06 -4.91
C ALA A 86 9.68 7.25 -3.67
N CYS A 87 9.38 6.51 -2.61
CA CYS A 87 10.06 6.57 -1.33
C CYS A 87 10.67 5.21 -0.98
N THR A 88 11.90 5.21 -0.50
CA THR A 88 12.54 4.04 0.11
C THR A 88 12.66 4.30 1.61
N LEU A 89 11.71 3.74 2.37
CA LEU A 89 11.70 3.87 3.82
C LEU A 89 12.68 2.87 4.42
N PRO A 90 13.33 3.17 5.56
CA PRO A 90 14.09 2.16 6.29
C PRO A 90 13.22 0.94 6.63
N ASP A 91 13.86 -0.19 6.93
CA ASP A 91 13.20 -1.34 7.53
C ASP A 91 12.29 -0.91 8.69
N LEU A 92 11.13 -1.56 8.78
CA LEU A 92 10.11 -1.23 9.76
C LEU A 92 10.00 -2.35 10.80
N PRO A 93 10.66 -2.23 11.97
CA PRO A 93 10.59 -3.24 13.02
C PRO A 93 9.17 -3.52 13.50
N VAL A 94 9.00 -4.66 14.15
CA VAL A 94 7.75 -5.08 14.79
C VAL A 94 7.27 -4.01 15.78
N GLY A 95 5.97 -3.69 15.72
CA GLY A 95 5.33 -2.74 16.62
C GLY A 95 5.66 -1.28 16.35
N THR A 96 6.35 -0.97 15.25
CA THR A 96 6.74 0.40 14.90
C THR A 96 5.92 0.96 13.75
N SER A 97 5.95 2.29 13.61
CA SER A 97 5.38 3.00 12.49
C SER A 97 6.35 4.02 11.92
N ARG A 98 6.17 4.34 10.64
CA ARG A 98 6.90 5.39 9.94
C ARG A 98 5.91 6.29 9.23
N ARG A 99 6.10 7.58 9.44
CA ARG A 99 5.30 8.63 8.82
C ARG A 99 6.10 9.33 7.74
N VAL A 100 5.48 9.54 6.59
CA VAL A 100 5.97 10.40 5.52
C VAL A 100 5.02 11.57 5.41
N THR A 101 5.55 12.79 5.52
CA THR A 101 4.78 14.02 5.58
C THR A 101 5.14 14.95 4.44
N PHE A 102 4.11 15.50 3.81
CA PHE A 102 4.22 16.58 2.83
C PHE A 102 3.66 17.87 3.43
N THR A 103 4.28 19.00 3.09
CA THR A 103 3.93 20.33 3.63
C THR A 103 3.01 21.12 2.70
N ALA A 104 2.82 20.69 1.46
CA ALA A 104 1.97 21.34 0.47
C ALA A 104 1.39 20.32 -0.51
N GLY A 105 0.39 20.75 -1.29
CA GLY A 105 -0.25 19.97 -2.35
C GLY A 105 -1.49 19.21 -1.91
N THR A 106 -1.87 18.23 -2.73
CA THR A 106 -3.00 17.33 -2.49
C THR A 106 -2.53 15.89 -2.56
N LEU A 107 -2.67 15.16 -1.46
CA LEU A 107 -2.40 13.72 -1.41
C LEU A 107 -3.63 12.95 -1.86
N LEU A 108 -3.50 12.21 -2.96
CA LEU A 108 -4.59 11.45 -3.57
C LEU A 108 -4.63 10.02 -3.08
N ASP A 109 -3.49 9.32 -3.15
CA ASP A 109 -3.39 7.89 -2.84
C ASP A 109 -1.97 7.51 -2.41
N ALA A 110 -1.80 6.33 -1.82
CA ALA A 110 -0.50 5.75 -1.53
C ALA A 110 -0.55 4.22 -1.46
N ALA A 111 0.59 3.58 -1.71
CA ALA A 111 0.76 2.14 -1.57
C ALA A 111 2.18 1.83 -1.10
N ALA A 112 2.31 0.89 -0.15
CA ALA A 112 3.59 0.35 0.28
C ALA A 112 3.78 -1.08 -0.21
N PHE A 113 5.03 -1.42 -0.50
CA PHE A 113 5.48 -2.71 -0.96
C PHE A 113 6.70 -3.14 -0.16
N GLY A 114 6.70 -4.37 0.33
CA GLY A 114 7.83 -4.94 1.03
C GLY A 114 7.73 -6.46 1.16
N TYR A 115 8.47 -7.01 2.10
CA TYR A 115 8.54 -8.44 2.38
C TYR A 115 8.65 -8.70 3.88
N ARG A 116 8.25 -9.91 4.24
CA ARG A 116 8.41 -10.48 5.58
C ARG A 116 9.32 -11.70 5.51
N PRO A 117 10.41 -11.75 6.28
CA PRO A 117 11.25 -12.95 6.36
C PRO A 117 10.45 -14.24 6.65
N SER A 118 9.46 -14.17 7.52
CA SER A 118 8.59 -15.30 7.87
C SER A 118 7.69 -15.78 6.73
N LEU A 119 7.44 -14.94 5.71
CA LEU A 119 6.66 -15.29 4.51
C LEU A 119 7.55 -15.64 3.30
N GLY A 120 8.88 -15.62 3.47
CA GLY A 120 9.85 -15.86 2.40
C GLY A 120 9.79 -14.78 1.31
N ALA A 121 9.95 -15.19 0.05
CA ALA A 121 9.95 -14.29 -1.11
C ALA A 121 8.55 -13.79 -1.53
N ARG A 122 7.54 -13.94 -0.67
CA ARG A 122 6.18 -13.46 -0.96
C ARG A 122 6.11 -11.95 -0.68
N PRO A 123 5.83 -11.13 -1.69
CA PRO A 123 5.70 -9.69 -1.47
C PRO A 123 4.47 -9.37 -0.65
N VAL A 124 4.54 -8.28 0.08
CA VAL A 124 3.49 -7.66 0.88
C VAL A 124 3.08 -6.35 0.23
N LEU A 125 1.79 -6.18 -0.05
CA LEU A 125 1.21 -4.99 -0.67
C LEU A 125 0.20 -4.37 0.30
N ILE A 126 0.43 -3.12 0.66
CA ILE A 126 -0.36 -2.39 1.66
C ILE A 126 -0.90 -1.13 1.01
N TRP A 127 -2.21 -1.08 0.83
CA TRP A 127 -2.90 0.04 0.21
C TRP A 127 -3.33 1.06 1.26
N LEU A 128 -3.44 2.32 0.85
CA LEU A 128 -3.96 3.37 1.72
C LEU A 128 -5.42 3.09 2.12
N GLN A 129 -5.67 3.16 3.43
CA GLN A 129 -6.99 3.02 4.05
C GLN A 129 -7.60 4.37 4.43
#